data_AF-A0A2E4D7V9-F1
#
_entry.id   AF-A0A2E4D7V9-F1
#
_cell.length_a   1.000
_cell.length_b   1.000
_cell.length_c   1.000
_cell.angle_alpha   90.00
_cell.angle_beta   90.00
_cell.angle_gamma   90.00
#
_symmetry.space_group_name_H-M   'P 1'
#
loop_
_entity.id
_entity.type
_entity.pdbx_description
1 polymer ?
#
loop_
_entity_poly.entity_id
_entity_poly.type
_entity_poly.pdbx_seq_one_letter_code
_entity_poly.pdbx_strand_id
1 'polypeptide(L)'
;MNIITEENWNYTFYENLNFKVFISLTAYQDEQNQIETGYIVNITDEFDNEVLQKNFVALPNACRYINDKYASVWNFTSRLQQTSGSGCSTCVAH
;
A
#
# COMPACT_ATOMS: atom_id res chain seq x y z
N MET A 1 17.48 4.48 4.54
CA MET A 1 16.24 3.87 5.06
C MET A 1 15.22 3.93 3.94
N ASN A 2 14.62 2.81 3.59
CA ASN A 2 13.62 2.77 2.51
C ASN A 2 12.26 3.13 3.12
N ILE A 3 11.67 4.23 2.66
CA ILE A 3 10.40 4.75 3.16
C ILE A 3 9.40 4.97 2.03
N ILE A 4 8.12 5.01 2.39
CA ILE A 4 7.04 5.30 1.46
C ILE A 4 6.99 6.81 1.22
N THR A 5 6.91 7.23 -0.04
CA THR A 5 6.92 8.62 -0.50
C THR A 5 5.83 8.82 -1.54
N GLU A 6 5.54 10.08 -1.88
CA GLU A 6 4.56 10.42 -2.91
C GLU A 6 4.92 9.85 -4.30
N GLU A 7 6.20 9.55 -4.54
CA GLU A 7 6.68 8.98 -5.79
C GLU A 7 6.59 7.45 -5.84
N ASN A 8 6.40 6.79 -4.68
CA ASN A 8 6.52 5.35 -4.58
C ASN A 8 5.38 4.59 -3.88
N TRP A 9 4.43 5.30 -3.29
CA TRP A 9 3.36 4.73 -2.47
C TRP A 9 2.53 3.64 -3.16
N ASN A 10 2.30 3.75 -4.46
CA ASN A 10 1.43 2.85 -5.20
C ASN A 10 2.07 1.50 -5.53
N TYR A 11 3.37 1.33 -5.28
CA TYR A 11 4.10 0.08 -5.51
C TYR A 11 4.95 -0.35 -4.31
N THR A 12 4.81 0.33 -3.18
CA THR A 12 5.54 0.03 -1.94
C THR A 12 4.59 -0.24 -0.80
N PHE A 13 5.03 -1.04 0.15
CA PHE A 13 4.26 -1.41 1.33
C PHE A 13 5.20 -1.84 2.46
N TYR A 14 4.68 -1.86 3.68
CA TYR A 14 5.36 -2.54 4.77
C TYR A 14 4.70 -3.88 5.03
N GLU A 15 5.48 -4.87 5.44
CA GLU A 15 4.95 -6.19 5.80
C GLU A 15 5.67 -6.81 7.00
N ASN A 16 4.96 -7.69 7.69
CA ASN A 16 5.52 -8.65 8.62
C ASN A 16 4.99 -10.05 8.26
N LEU A 17 5.25 -11.05 9.12
CA LEU A 17 4.88 -12.44 8.85
C LEU A 17 3.41 -12.65 8.47
N ASN A 18 2.48 -11.88 9.05
CA ASN A 18 1.04 -12.15 8.93
C ASN A 18 0.26 -11.00 8.27
N PHE A 19 0.89 -9.83 8.13
CA PHE A 19 0.19 -8.62 7.75
C PHE A 19 0.97 -7.80 6.74
N LYS A 20 0.21 -7.14 5.86
CA LYS A 20 0.69 -6.18 4.88
C LYS A 20 -0.01 -4.85 5.10
N VAL A 21 0.72 -3.75 5.07
CA VAL A 21 0.16 -2.40 5.17
C VAL A 21 0.61 -1.53 3.99
N PHE A 22 -0.36 -0.92 3.32
CA PHE A 22 -0.16 -0.16 2.09
C PHE A 22 -1.13 1.01 1.99
N ILE A 23 -0.82 1.96 1.10
CA ILE A 23 -1.71 3.08 0.78
C ILE A 23 -2.52 2.72 -0.47
N SER A 24 -3.84 2.88 -0.39
CA SER A 24 -4.74 2.82 -1.56
C SER A 24 -5.36 4.18 -1.85
N LEU A 25 -5.72 4.40 -3.10
CA LEU A 25 -6.65 5.46 -3.49
C LEU A 25 -8.08 4.97 -3.25
N THR A 26 -8.93 5.83 -2.69
CA THR A 26 -10.37 5.56 -2.53
C THR A 26 -11.19 6.75 -3.04
N ALA A 27 -12.48 6.51 -3.24
CA ALA A 27 -13.47 7.55 -3.41
C ALA A 27 -14.58 7.36 -2.37
N TYR A 28 -15.00 8.45 -1.73
CA TYR A 28 -16.08 8.44 -0.75
C TYR A 28 -17.02 9.62 -1.00
N GLN A 29 -18.23 9.51 -0.47
CA GLN A 29 -19.22 10.56 -0.54
C GLN A 29 -19.08 11.46 0.69
N ASP A 30 -18.95 12.77 0.49
CA ASP A 30 -18.91 13.74 1.58
C ASP A 30 -20.31 14.00 2.18
N GLU A 31 -20.36 14.87 3.20
CA GLU A 31 -21.62 15.26 3.85
C GLU A 31 -22.57 16.04 2.92
N GLN A 32 -22.06 16.55 1.80
CA GLN A 32 -22.79 17.30 0.78
C GLN A 32 -23.15 16.44 -0.45
N ASN A 33 -23.04 15.12 -0.35
CA ASN A 33 -23.29 14.16 -1.42
C ASN A 33 -22.41 14.33 -2.67
N GLN A 34 -21.24 14.95 -2.53
CA GLN A 34 -20.23 15.01 -3.58
C GLN A 34 -19.27 13.82 -3.47
N ILE A 35 -18.78 13.35 -4.61
CA ILE A 35 -17.76 12.30 -4.64
C ILE A 35 -16.39 12.96 -4.48
N GLU A 36 -15.72 12.64 -3.38
CA GLU A 36 -14.34 13.05 -3.12
C GLU A 36 -13.39 11.87 -3.27
N THR A 37 -12.16 12.15 -3.67
CA THR A 37 -11.06 11.17 -3.65
C THR A 37 -10.22 11.34 -2.39
N GLY A 38 -9.70 10.23 -1.88
CA GLY A 38 -8.84 10.23 -0.71
C GLY A 38 -7.87 9.07 -0.71
N TYR A 39 -7.06 9.01 0.34
CA TYR A 39 -6.04 7.99 0.54
C TYR A 39 -6.34 7.22 1.81
N ILE A 40 -6.18 5.90 1.75
CA ILE A 40 -6.42 5.03 2.89
C ILE A 40 -5.18 4.18 3.14
N VAL A 41 -4.74 4.15 4.40
CA VAL A 41 -3.70 3.22 4.85
C VAL A 41 -4.40 1.97 5.36
N ASN A 42 -4.30 0.88 4.62
CA ASN A 42 -4.97 -0.39 4.89
C ASN A 42 -4.00 -1.41 5.44
N ILE A 43 -4.45 -2.17 6.43
CA ILE A 43 -3.78 -3.39 6.89
C ILE A 43 -4.61 -4.57 6.40
N THR A 44 -3.98 -5.49 5.68
CA THR A 44 -4.58 -6.75 5.27
C THR A 44 -3.84 -7.93 5.87
N ASP A 45 -4.54 -9.05 6.03
CA ASP A 45 -3.93 -10.34 6.36
C ASP A 45 -3.33 -11.02 5.11
N GLU A 46 -2.85 -12.25 5.29
CA GLU A 46 -2.28 -13.10 4.23
C GLU A 46 -3.27 -13.49 3.13
N PHE A 47 -4.58 -13.38 3.39
CA PHE A 47 -5.66 -13.67 2.45
C PHE A 47 -6.25 -12.38 1.84
N ASP A 48 -5.55 -11.25 2.01
CA ASP A 48 -6.00 -9.92 1.57
C ASP A 48 -7.31 -9.44 2.21
N ASN A 49 -7.73 -10.02 3.34
CA ASN A 49 -8.87 -9.49 4.09
C ASN A 49 -8.47 -8.18 4.78
N GLU A 50 -9.33 -7.15 4.68
CA GLU A 50 -9.13 -5.90 5.41
C GLU A 50 -9.28 -6.13 6.92
N VAL A 51 -8.25 -5.77 7.67
CA VAL A 51 -8.22 -5.85 9.14
C VAL A 51 -8.49 -4.48 9.74
N LEU A 52 -7.84 -3.44 9.20
CA LEU A 52 -7.94 -2.06 9.67
C LEU A 52 -7.70 -1.08 8.51
N GLN A 53 -8.31 0.10 8.61
CA GLN A 53 -8.07 1.21 7.69
C GLN A 53 -7.97 2.56 8.40
N LYS A 54 -7.30 3.51 7.77
CA LYS A 54 -7.24 4.92 8.20
C LYS A 54 -7.26 5.86 7.00
N ASN A 55 -8.18 6.81 7.02
CA ASN A 55 -8.43 7.75 5.91
C ASN A 55 -7.59 9.03 6.05
N PHE A 56 -7.18 9.56 4.90
CA PHE A 56 -6.43 10.79 4.73
C PHE A 56 -6.90 11.52 3.47
N VAL A 57 -7.05 12.84 3.56
CA VAL A 57 -7.39 13.67 2.38
C VAL A 57 -6.17 13.89 1.48
N ALA A 58 -4.96 13.84 2.04
CA ALA A 58 -3.73 14.15 1.31
C ALA A 58 -2.71 13.01 1.42
N LEU A 59 -2.11 12.64 0.29
CA LEU A 59 -1.08 11.61 0.18
C LEU A 59 0.12 11.86 1.12
N PRO A 60 0.68 13.09 1.27
CA PRO A 60 1.77 13.33 2.21
C PRO A 60 1.44 12.91 3.65
N ASN A 61 0.18 13.09 4.07
CA ASN A 61 -0.26 12.71 5.41
C ASN A 61 -0.36 11.19 5.56
N ALA A 62 -0.82 10.48 4.52
CA ALA A 62 -0.84 9.02 4.49
C ALA A 62 0.59 8.45 4.53
N CYS A 63 1.50 8.98 3.69
CA CYS A 63 2.92 8.60 3.66
C CYS A 63 3.59 8.84 5.02
N ARG A 64 3.36 10.00 5.64
CA ARG A 64 3.87 10.28 6.98
C ARG A 64 3.35 9.28 8.01
N TYR A 65 2.04 9.06 8.05
CA TYR A 65 1.43 8.14 9.02
C TYR A 65 1.97 6.71 8.88
N ILE A 66 2.03 6.18 7.67
CA ILE A 66 2.47 4.80 7.45
C ILE A 66 3.95 4.64 7.82
N ASN A 67 4.79 5.63 7.51
CA ASN A 67 6.20 5.59 7.88
C ASN A 67 6.41 5.72 9.38
N ASP A 68 5.76 6.71 10.02
CA ASP A 68 5.88 6.95 11.47
C ASP A 68 5.44 5.73 12.27
N LYS A 69 4.42 4.99 11.78
CA LYS A 69 3.84 3.86 12.48
C LYS A 69 4.54 2.52 12.24
N TYR A 70 5.04 2.27 11.02
CA TYR A 70 5.51 0.93 10.63
C TYR A 70 6.98 0.84 10.23
N ALA A 71 7.64 1.95 9.86
CA ALA A 71 8.98 1.88 9.26
C ALA A 71 10.08 1.34 10.19
N SER A 72 9.90 1.45 11.51
CA SER A 72 10.85 0.95 12.51
C SER A 72 10.61 -0.50 12.92
N VAL A 73 9.45 -1.07 12.58
CA VAL A 73 8.99 -2.37 13.11
C VAL A 73 8.72 -3.40 12.02
N TRP A 74 8.42 -2.97 10.79
CA TRP A 74 8.03 -3.84 9.68
C TRP A 74 9.01 -3.71 8.52
N ASN A 75 9.05 -4.74 7.66
CA ASN A 75 9.94 -4.77 6.51
C ASN A 75 9.36 -3.92 5.39
N PHE A 76 10.20 -3.11 4.74
CA PHE A 76 9.81 -2.37 3.54
C PHE A 76 9.94 -3.25 2.30
N THR A 77 8.89 -3.32 1.48
CA THR A 77 8.85 -4.08 0.24
C THR A 77 8.41 -3.19 -0.93
N SER A 78 9.04 -3.38 -2.10
CA SER A 78 8.73 -2.65 -3.33
C SER A 78 8.49 -3.63 -4.48
N ARG A 79 7.35 -3.49 -5.17
CA ARG A 79 7.02 -4.31 -6.34
C ARG A 79 7.86 -3.98 -7.57
N LEU A 80 8.48 -2.79 -7.63
CA LEU A 80 9.36 -2.43 -8.75
C LEU A 80 10.68 -3.22 -8.75
N GLN A 81 11.12 -3.74 -7.59
CA GLN A 81 12.36 -4.53 -7.49
C GLN A 81 12.21 -5.99 -7.94
N GLN A 82 10.98 -6.49 -8.19
CA GLN A 82 10.77 -7.88 -8.60
C GLN A 82 11.06 -8.17 -10.09
N THR A 83 11.63 -7.22 -10.84
CA THR A 83 12.02 -7.44 -12.25
C THR A 83 13.31 -8.27 -12.43
N SER A 84 13.92 -8.76 -11.35
CA SER A 84 15.15 -9.57 -11.40
C SER A 84 14.97 -11.01 -10.87
N GLY A 85 13.83 -11.66 -11.13
CA GLY A 85 13.63 -13.05 -10.67
C GLY A 85 12.47 -13.78 -11.33
N SER A 86 12.82 -14.67 -12.27
CA SER A 86 12.01 -15.81 -12.75
C SER A 86 10.74 -15.49 -13.54
N GLY A 87 10.92 -15.04 -14.78
CA GLY A 87 9.92 -15.24 -15.83
C GLY A 87 9.66 -16.75 -16.00
N CYS A 88 8.41 -17.16 -15.76
CA CYS A 88 7.96 -18.53 -15.99
C CYS A 88 8.18 -18.89 -17.47
N SER A 89 9.15 -19.78 -17.72
CA SER A 89 9.68 -20.10 -19.05
C SER A 89 8.81 -21.09 -19.84
N THR A 90 7.55 -21.32 -19.46
CA THR A 90 6.75 -22.44 -20.01
C THR A 90 5.41 -22.05 -20.60
N CYS A 91 5.13 -20.76 -20.85
CA CYS A 91 3.97 -20.38 -21.65
C CYS A 91 4.25 -20.56 -23.15
N VAL A 92 4.24 -21.80 -23.61
CA VAL A 92 4.07 -22.11 -25.04
C VAL A 92 2.56 -22.21 -25.26
N ALA A 93 1.95 -21.18 -25.84
CA ALA A 93 0.59 -21.28 -26.35
C ALA A 93 0.61 -22.20 -27.59
N HIS A 94 -0.30 -23.16 -27.64
CA HIS A 94 -0.53 -24.04 -28.79
C HIS A 94 -1.92 -23.77 -29.38
#